data_AF-A0A4Q1SPP8-F1
#
_entry.id   AF-A0A4Q1SPP8-F1
#
_cell.length_a   1.000
_cell.length_b   1.000
_cell.length_c   1.000
_cell.angle_alpha   90.00
_cell.angle_beta   90.00
_cell.angle_gamma   90.00
#
_symmetry.space_group_name_H-M   'P 1'
#
loop_
_entity.id
_entity.type
_entity.pdbx_description
1 polymer ?
#
loop_
_entity_poly.entity_id
_entity_poly.type
_entity_poly.pdbx_seq_one_letter_code
_entity_poly.pdbx_strand_id
1 'polypeptide(L)' 'MFWSFRNRNVTVKELRKDMGYTTQELAFKLRLDHIELLNIDHKKLKEIDEPIRSKIIPILRGDELDSVPW' A
#
# COMPACT_ATOMS: atom_id res chain seq x y z
N MET A 1 6.39 8.18 11.19
CA MET A 1 5.34 9.10 10.68
C MET A 1 5.75 9.96 9.48
N PHE A 2 7.03 10.16 9.14
CA PHE A 2 7.45 10.96 7.97
C PHE A 2 7.04 10.40 6.59
N TRP A 3 7.07 9.08 6.41
CA TRP A 3 6.74 8.42 5.14
C TRP A 3 5.32 8.72 4.65
N SER A 4 4.33 8.66 5.56
CA SER A 4 2.93 8.95 5.24
C SER A 4 2.68 10.42 4.92
N PHE A 5 3.54 11.35 5.36
CA PHE A 5 3.45 12.77 5.00
C PHE A 5 4.07 13.04 3.63
N ARG A 6 5.23 12.44 3.33
CA ARG A 6 5.90 12.58 2.02
C ARG A 6 5.11 11.93 0.88
N ASN A 7 4.47 10.79 1.14
CA ASN A 7 3.84 9.98 0.09
C ASN A 7 2.33 10.23 -0.06
N ARG A 8 1.77 11.27 0.59
CA ARG A 8 0.32 11.59 0.59
C ARG A 8 -0.28 11.85 -0.81
N ASN A 9 0.49 12.44 -1.71
CA ASN A 9 0.06 12.76 -3.07
C ASN A 9 0.40 11.69 -4.11
N VAL A 10 1.13 10.64 -3.71
CA VAL A 10 1.55 9.53 -4.57
C VAL A 10 0.39 8.54 -4.71
N THR A 11 0.29 7.93 -5.89
CA THR A 11 -0.73 6.90 -6.15
C THR A 11 -0.33 5.56 -5.53
N VAL A 12 -1.31 4.73 -5.20
CA VAL A 12 -1.01 3.37 -4.69
C VAL A 12 -0.28 2.55 -5.75
N LYS A 13 -0.58 2.76 -7.03
CA LYS A 13 0.12 2.14 -8.15
C LYS A 13 1.62 2.42 -8.17
N GLU A 14 2.03 3.66 -7.95
CA GLU A 14 3.45 4.03 -7.91
C GLU A 14 4.16 3.37 -6.73
N LEU A 15 3.55 3.41 -5.55
CA LEU A 15 4.12 2.80 -4.34
C LEU A 15 4.22 1.29 -4.43
N ARG A 16 3.20 0.65 -5.02
CA ARG A 16 3.19 -0.78 -5.29
C ARG A 16 4.34 -1.18 -6.22
N LYS A 17 4.58 -0.39 -7.27
CA LYS A 17 5.69 -0.61 -8.21
C LYS A 17 7.05 -0.40 -7.54
N ASP A 18 7.19 0.62 -6.71
CA ASP A 18 8.42 0.91 -5.97
C ASP A 18 8.81 -0.26 -5.04
N MET A 19 7.81 -0.91 -4.45
CA MET A 19 7.98 -2.10 -3.62
C MET A 19 8.08 -3.42 -4.42
N GLY A 20 7.91 -3.38 -5.76
CA GLY A 20 7.98 -4.57 -6.61
C GLY A 20 6.77 -5.52 -6.53
N TYR A 21 5.66 -5.09 -5.93
CA TYR A 21 4.46 -5.94 -5.79
C TYR A 21 3.58 -5.93 -7.04
N THR A 22 2.98 -7.08 -7.35
CA THR A 22 1.86 -7.17 -8.29
C THR A 22 0.54 -6.76 -7.62
N THR A 23 -0.45 -6.42 -8.43
CA THR A 23 -1.80 -6.11 -7.96
C THR A 23 -2.40 -7.31 -7.20
N GLN A 24 -2.14 -8.54 -7.65
CA GLN A 24 -2.66 -9.74 -6.99
C GLN A 24 -2.01 -9.98 -5.62
N GLU A 25 -0.69 -9.82 -5.50
CA GLU A 25 0.02 -9.99 -4.23
C GLU A 25 -0.41 -8.96 -3.18
N LEU A 26 -0.58 -7.70 -3.60
CA LEU A 26 -1.05 -6.65 -2.70
C LEU A 26 -2.49 -6.91 -2.25
N ALA A 27 -3.36 -7.39 -3.14
CA ALA A 27 -4.74 -7.74 -2.82
C ALA A 27 -4.80 -8.89 -1.80
N PHE A 28 -3.97 -9.92 -2.02
CA PHE A 28 -3.88 -11.07 -1.13
C PHE A 28 -3.41 -10.68 0.28
N LYS A 29 -2.36 -9.84 0.38
CA LYS A 29 -1.88 -9.32 1.68
C LYS A 29 -2.94 -8.48 2.39
N LEU A 30 -3.67 -7.65 1.66
CA LEU A 30 -4.71 -6.79 2.22
C LEU A 30 -6.04 -7.52 2.50
N ARG A 31 -6.19 -8.76 2.00
CA ARG A 31 -7.44 -9.52 1.99
C ARG A 31 -8.59 -8.72 1.34
N LEU A 32 -8.29 -8.04 0.25
CA LEU A 32 -9.24 -7.27 -0.55
C LEU A 32 -9.50 -7.97 -1.87
N ASP A 33 -10.68 -7.71 -2.44
CA ASP A 33 -10.99 -8.15 -3.79
C ASP A 33 -10.10 -7.45 -4.82
N HIS A 34 -9.74 -8.17 -5.88
CA HIS A 34 -8.89 -7.64 -6.94
C HIS A 34 -9.50 -6.41 -7.63
N ILE A 35 -10.83 -6.37 -7.77
CA ILE A 35 -11.57 -5.25 -8.36
C ILE A 35 -11.49 -4.02 -7.44
N GLU A 36 -11.64 -4.21 -6.13
CA GLU A 36 -11.49 -3.12 -5.16
C GLU A 36 -10.08 -2.56 -5.18
N LEU A 37 -9.06 -3.43 -5.25
CA LEU A 37 -7.68 -2.98 -5.33
C LEU A 37 -7.39 -2.23 -6.63
N LEU A 38 -7.93 -2.65 -7.77
CA LEU A 38 -7.79 -1.91 -9.04
C LEU A 38 -8.35 -0.49 -8.92
N ASN A 39 -9.51 -0.33 -8.28
CA ASN A 39 -10.09 0.98 -8.00
C ASN A 39 -9.21 1.82 -7.06
N ILE A 40 -8.53 1.18 -6.11
CA ILE A 40 -7.62 1.84 -5.16
C ILE A 40 -6.26 2.18 -5.82
N ASP A 41 -5.79 1.38 -6.79
CA ASP A 41 -4.49 1.57 -7.47
C ASP A 41 -4.42 2.96 -8.15
N HIS A 42 -5.57 3.45 -8.65
CA HIS A 42 -5.72 4.76 -9.26
C HIS A 42 -5.89 5.93 -8.27
N LYS A 43 -6.18 5.66 -7.00
CA LYS A 43 -6.39 6.69 -5.98
C LYS A 43 -5.06 7.10 -5.34
N LYS A 44 -5.03 8.33 -4.82
CA LYS A 44 -3.92 8.81 -4.00
C LYS A 44 -4.03 8.28 -2.58
N LEU A 45 -2.90 8.12 -1.90
CA LEU A 45 -2.86 7.68 -0.49
C LEU A 45 -3.73 8.53 0.46
N LYS A 46 -3.95 9.81 0.13
CA LYS A 46 -4.81 10.72 0.92
C LYS A 46 -6.32 10.54 0.68
N GLU A 47 -6.71 9.95 -0.45
CA GLU A 47 -8.11 9.78 -0.88
C GLU A 47 -8.69 8.42 -0.47
N ILE A 48 -7.88 7.58 0.15
CA ILE A 48 -8.26 6.26 0.62
C ILE A 48 -8.75 6.38 2.05
N ASP A 49 -9.86 5.69 2.33
CA ASP A 49 -10.43 5.58 3.67
C ASP A 49 -9.40 5.04 4.68
N GLU A 50 -9.41 5.64 5.85
CA GLU A 50 -8.51 5.36 6.96
C GLU A 50 -8.37 3.86 7.33
N PRO A 51 -9.43 3.02 7.34
CA PRO A 51 -9.30 1.59 7.60
C PRO A 51 -8.45 0.84 6.58
N ILE A 52 -8.56 1.18 5.30
CA ILE A 52 -7.79 0.55 4.22
C ILE A 52 -6.36 1.10 4.26
N ARG A 53 -6.25 2.42 4.42
CA ARG A 53 -4.96 3.12 4.49
C ARG A 53 -4.07 2.60 5.60
N SER A 54 -4.62 2.33 6.78
CA SER A 54 -3.87 1.81 7.93
C SER A 54 -3.28 0.42 7.69
N LYS A 55 -3.93 -0.41 6.86
CA LYS A 55 -3.42 -1.74 6.46
C LYS A 55 -2.36 -1.63 5.35
N ILE A 56 -2.56 -0.71 4.41
CA ILE A 56 -1.66 -0.49 3.27
C ILE A 56 -0.31 0.09 3.70
N ILE A 57 -0.31 1.06 4.63
CA ILE A 57 0.91 1.76 5.07
C ILE A 57 2.03 0.82 5.54
N PRO A 58 1.82 -0.14 6.46
CA PRO A 58 2.90 -1.01 6.93
C PRO A 58 3.46 -1.91 5.82
N ILE A 59 2.60 -2.41 4.93
CA ILE A 59 3.01 -3.26 3.78
C ILE A 59 3.86 -2.45 2.81
N LEU A 60 3.42 -1.25 2.42
CA LEU A 60 4.13 -0.40 1.47
C LEU A 60 5.38 0.27 2.05
N ARG A 61 5.47 0.39 3.39
CA ARG A 61 6.69 0.87 4.04
C ARG A 61 7.76 -0.22 4.13
N GLY A 62 7.35 -1.49 4.07
CA GLY A 62 8.25 -2.62 4.29
C GLY A 62 8.45 -2.97 5.76
N ASP A 63 7.56 -2.53 6.66
CA ASP A 63 7.65 -2.81 8.10
C ASP A 63 7.64 -4.34 8.39
N GLU A 64 7.04 -5.15 7.51
CA GLU A 64 7.08 -6.63 7.61
C GLU A 64 8.46 -7.23 7.27
N LEU A 65 9.27 -6.58 6.42
CA LEU A 65 10.59 -7.06 6.03
C LEU A 65 11.65 -6.73 7.07
N ASP A 66 11.44 -5.66 7.85
CA ASP A 66 12.34 -5.22 8.93
C ASP A 66 12.34 -6.18 10.15
N SER A 67 11.34 -7.06 10.26
CA SER A 67 11.22 -8.01 11.38
C SER A 67 12.08 -9.28 11.20
N VAL A 68 12.81 -9.42 10.09
CA VAL A 68 13.68 -10.59 9.88
C VAL A 68 15.01 -10.36 10.61
N PRO A 69 15.31 -11.10 11.69
CA PRO A 69 16.61 -11.00 12.32
C PRO A 69 17.62 -11.68 11.40
N TRP A 70 18.50 -10.86 10.81
CA TRP A 70 19.84 -11.27 10.33
C TRP A 70 20.52 -12.32 11.22
#